data_AF-A0A9Q1KUY0-F1
#
_entry.id   AF-A0A9Q1KUY0-F1
#
_cell.length_a   1.000
_cell.length_b   1.000
_cell.length_c   1.000
_cell.angle_alpha   90.00
_cell.angle_beta   90.00
_cell.angle_gamma   90.00
#
_symmetry.space_group_name_H-M   'P 1'
#
loop_
_entity.id
_entity.type
_entity.pdbx_description
1 polymer ?
#
loop_
_entity_poly.entity_id
_entity_poly.type
_entity_poly.pdbx_seq_one_letter_code
_entity_poly.pdbx_strand_id
1 'polypeptide(L)'
;MANSGTAGQGSSSPAPAPKILLAKPGLVAGTSSTGKFIRGAGEDDSSSAASIRSRLPPVGSLNLLSDSWDFHFDRFLPFLTDNTEFTVVGVIGPPGVGKSTIMNELYGFDPTSPGMLPPFATQSEETRANARHCTVGIEPRISSERIILLDTQPVFSPSILAEITRPDGSSTVPVLSGETLPSELAYELMNIQVDLLKHAIPDPSSVTTAHSQSSNLGTDKDSKDKFPEGGEEYMATPIFIHTRLRDEELGRQTSQRMREALVQYFHSSSFTRPRIKNTANEHAPPTRSYYTQGNGNEAKMELFLVPLRRKDNNPHELQYESYDSMLWKIRGHVLSMTHPSFSRTVTERDWLKNTAKIWELVKNSPIIAEYCKMLQSSGLFRK
;
A
#
# COMPACT_ATOMS: atom_id res chain seq x y z
N MET A 1 -9.92 -17.04 -81.97
CA MET A 1 -10.01 -18.31 -81.23
C MET A 1 -10.26 -17.97 -79.76
N ALA A 2 -11.19 -18.71 -79.14
CA ALA A 2 -11.81 -18.62 -77.81
C ALA A 2 -10.88 -18.32 -76.62
N ASN A 3 -11.32 -17.97 -75.40
CA ASN A 3 -12.52 -17.38 -74.76
C ASN A 3 -12.21 -17.38 -73.23
N SER A 4 -12.80 -16.45 -72.47
CA SER A 4 -13.07 -16.48 -70.99
C SER A 4 -11.90 -16.72 -70.01
N GLY A 5 -11.61 -15.92 -68.97
CA GLY A 5 -12.43 -15.04 -68.14
C GLY A 5 -12.92 -15.78 -66.88
N THR A 6 -12.33 -15.48 -65.70
CA THR A 6 -13.01 -15.37 -64.38
C THR A 6 -12.03 -14.94 -63.28
N ALA A 7 -12.44 -13.94 -62.52
CA ALA A 7 -11.86 -13.49 -61.25
C ALA A 7 -12.39 -14.33 -60.07
N GLY A 8 -11.62 -14.39 -58.98
CA GLY A 8 -12.05 -14.97 -57.69
C GLY A 8 -11.25 -14.39 -56.54
N GLN A 9 -11.90 -13.53 -55.75
CA GLN A 9 -11.42 -12.86 -54.56
C GLN A 9 -11.07 -13.86 -53.45
N GLY A 10 -9.86 -13.77 -52.89
CA GLY A 10 -9.50 -14.41 -51.63
C GLY A 10 -9.84 -13.49 -50.46
N SER A 11 -10.97 -13.73 -49.79
CA SER A 11 -11.33 -13.09 -48.53
C SER A 11 -10.50 -13.68 -47.39
N SER A 12 -9.55 -12.93 -46.84
CA SER A 12 -8.89 -13.26 -45.57
C SER A 12 -9.80 -12.86 -44.40
N SER A 13 -10.47 -13.84 -43.81
CA SER A 13 -11.22 -13.70 -42.57
C SER A 13 -10.30 -13.34 -41.39
N PRO A 14 -10.62 -12.33 -40.55
CA PRO A 14 -9.81 -11.98 -39.39
C PRO A 14 -9.97 -13.00 -38.26
N ALA A 15 -8.86 -13.29 -37.58
CA ALA A 15 -8.81 -14.19 -36.43
C ALA A 15 -9.69 -13.67 -35.28
N PRO A 16 -10.40 -14.55 -34.53
CA PRO A 16 -11.29 -14.11 -33.45
C PRO A 16 -10.50 -13.61 -32.23
N ALA A 17 -10.87 -12.43 -31.74
CA ALA A 17 -10.39 -11.87 -30.47
C ALA A 17 -10.79 -12.76 -29.27
N PRO A 18 -9.99 -12.81 -28.19
CA PRO A 18 -10.25 -13.67 -27.04
C PRO A 18 -11.53 -13.23 -26.30
N LYS A 19 -12.47 -14.16 -26.13
CA LYS A 19 -13.73 -13.95 -25.40
C LYS A 19 -13.49 -14.13 -23.90
N ILE A 20 -13.64 -13.06 -23.13
CA ILE A 20 -13.67 -13.12 -21.67
C ILE A 20 -14.97 -13.80 -21.24
N LEU A 21 -14.87 -14.98 -20.65
CA LEU A 21 -16.02 -15.70 -20.07
C LEU A 21 -16.44 -15.00 -18.78
N LEU A 22 -17.51 -14.22 -18.88
CA LEU A 22 -18.24 -13.65 -17.76
C LEU A 22 -18.88 -14.80 -16.94
N ALA A 23 -18.36 -15.08 -15.75
CA ALA A 23 -19.03 -16.00 -14.83
C ALA A 23 -20.32 -15.34 -14.32
N LYS A 24 -21.46 -15.91 -14.73
CA LYS A 24 -22.80 -15.56 -14.25
C LYS A 24 -22.95 -16.01 -12.78
N PRO A 25 -23.57 -15.22 -11.88
CA PRO A 25 -23.89 -15.69 -10.53
C PRO A 25 -25.03 -16.72 -10.60
N GLY A 26 -24.77 -17.93 -10.10
CA GLY A 26 -25.73 -19.02 -10.05
C GLY A 26 -26.77 -18.81 -8.94
N LEU A 27 -28.04 -18.73 -9.34
CA LEU A 27 -29.23 -18.76 -8.51
C LEU A 27 -29.86 -20.15 -8.67
N VAL A 28 -29.86 -21.00 -7.64
CA VAL A 28 -30.73 -22.19 -7.51
C VAL A 28 -30.90 -22.42 -5.99
N ALA A 29 -32.02 -22.02 -5.38
CA ALA A 29 -33.32 -22.71 -5.31
C ALA A 29 -33.21 -24.12 -4.70
N GLY A 30 -33.99 -24.34 -3.64
CA GLY A 30 -33.84 -25.45 -2.72
C GLY A 30 -34.24 -26.82 -3.26
N THR A 31 -33.76 -27.83 -2.55
CA THR A 31 -34.34 -29.16 -2.51
C THR A 31 -34.55 -29.55 -1.06
N SER A 32 -35.82 -29.64 -0.71
CA SER A 32 -36.36 -30.26 0.50
C SER A 32 -35.99 -31.75 0.58
N SER A 33 -35.60 -32.21 1.76
CA SER A 33 -35.83 -33.59 2.19
C SER A 33 -36.23 -33.65 3.67
N THR A 34 -37.52 -33.93 3.87
CA THR A 34 -38.12 -34.77 4.91
C THR A 34 -37.78 -34.51 6.38
N GLY A 35 -38.82 -34.09 7.12
CA GLY A 35 -38.74 -33.72 8.52
C GLY A 35 -38.81 -34.87 9.52
N LYS A 36 -38.62 -34.46 10.78
CA LYS A 36 -39.20 -35.12 11.94
C LYS A 36 -39.46 -34.06 13.01
N PHE A 37 -40.74 -33.80 13.24
CA PHE A 37 -41.25 -32.99 14.34
C PHE A 37 -41.04 -33.74 15.65
N ILE A 38 -40.35 -33.14 16.62
CA ILE A 38 -40.54 -33.41 18.05
C ILE A 38 -40.60 -32.07 18.78
N ARG A 39 -41.72 -31.84 19.46
CA ARG A 39 -41.95 -30.73 20.40
C ARG A 39 -41.22 -31.02 21.71
N GLY A 40 -40.58 -30.01 22.28
CA GLY A 40 -40.10 -30.00 23.67
C GLY A 40 -39.76 -28.58 24.09
N ALA A 41 -40.52 -28.06 25.04
CA ALA A 41 -40.33 -26.76 25.67
C ALA A 41 -39.16 -26.80 26.67
N GLY A 42 -38.51 -25.65 26.91
CA GLY A 42 -37.53 -25.45 27.97
C GLY A 42 -36.77 -24.14 27.77
N GLU A 43 -37.03 -23.19 28.66
CA GLU A 43 -36.34 -21.92 28.83
C GLU A 43 -34.84 -22.15 29.09
N ASP A 44 -33.97 -21.23 28.61
CA ASP A 44 -32.89 -20.64 29.42
C ASP A 44 -32.08 -19.62 28.61
N ASP A 45 -32.00 -18.42 29.18
CA ASP A 45 -31.16 -17.28 28.81
C ASP A 45 -29.67 -17.66 28.84
N SER A 46 -28.93 -17.41 27.75
CA SER A 46 -27.51 -17.02 27.86
C SER A 46 -26.99 -16.33 26.61
N SER A 47 -26.44 -15.15 26.88
CA SER A 47 -25.91 -14.11 26.00
C SER A 47 -24.71 -14.53 25.14
N SER A 48 -24.76 -14.09 23.88
CA SER A 48 -23.65 -13.45 23.15
C SER A 48 -22.34 -14.22 22.93
N ALA A 49 -22.40 -15.50 22.58
CA ALA A 49 -21.28 -16.19 21.91
C ALA A 49 -21.43 -16.13 20.38
N ALA A 50 -21.56 -14.93 19.80
CA ALA A 50 -21.62 -14.76 18.35
C ALA A 50 -20.22 -14.84 17.74
N SER A 51 -19.76 -16.07 17.51
CA SER A 51 -18.83 -16.49 16.47
C SER A 51 -17.65 -15.56 16.16
N ILE A 52 -16.48 -15.91 16.70
CA ILE A 52 -15.19 -15.65 16.07
C ILE A 52 -15.21 -16.33 14.70
N ARG A 53 -15.70 -15.64 13.67
CA ARG A 53 -15.50 -16.06 12.29
C ARG A 53 -14.21 -15.42 11.84
N SER A 54 -13.17 -16.25 11.66
CA SER A 54 -12.11 -15.97 10.71
C SER A 54 -12.79 -15.65 9.38
N ARG A 55 -12.86 -14.37 9.03
CA ARG A 55 -13.41 -13.98 7.73
C ARG A 55 -12.34 -14.32 6.71
N LEU A 56 -12.65 -15.28 5.85
CA LEU A 56 -11.91 -15.49 4.61
C LEU A 56 -11.68 -14.12 3.96
N PRO A 57 -10.45 -13.82 3.49
CA PRO A 57 -10.17 -12.58 2.78
C PRO A 57 -11.23 -12.38 1.68
N PRO A 58 -11.68 -11.14 1.43
CA PRO A 58 -12.60 -10.87 0.33
C PRO A 58 -12.14 -11.60 -0.93
N VAL A 59 -13.06 -12.24 -1.65
CA VAL A 59 -12.74 -12.97 -2.88
C VAL A 59 -12.11 -11.96 -3.85
N GLY A 60 -10.77 -11.98 -3.97
CA GLY A 60 -9.98 -11.01 -4.73
C GLY A 60 -9.02 -10.12 -3.92
N SER A 61 -8.91 -10.27 -2.59
CA SER A 61 -7.85 -9.60 -1.83
C SER A 61 -6.49 -10.20 -2.15
N LEU A 62 -5.55 -9.32 -2.47
CA LEU A 62 -4.15 -9.64 -2.72
C LEU A 62 -3.27 -9.27 -1.53
N ASN A 63 -3.87 -9.10 -0.34
CA ASN A 63 -3.18 -8.72 0.89
C ASN A 63 -1.91 -9.57 1.08
N LEU A 64 -0.79 -8.86 1.27
CA LEU A 64 0.54 -9.42 1.43
C LEU A 64 0.78 -9.96 2.85
N LEU A 65 -0.07 -9.60 3.82
CA LEU A 65 0.05 -10.07 5.19
C LEU A 65 -1.09 -11.04 5.53
N SER A 66 -0.73 -12.19 6.10
CA SER A 66 -1.69 -13.15 6.64
C SER A 66 -2.25 -12.71 8.01
N ASP A 67 -3.25 -13.43 8.50
CA ASP A 67 -3.79 -13.24 9.87
C ASP A 67 -2.74 -13.53 10.97
N SER A 68 -1.71 -14.32 10.64
CA SER A 68 -0.56 -14.62 11.50
C SER A 68 0.59 -13.63 11.33
N TRP A 69 0.38 -12.54 10.59
CA TRP A 69 1.38 -11.50 10.34
C TRP A 69 2.61 -12.02 9.58
N ASP A 70 2.40 -13.01 8.72
CA ASP A 70 3.41 -13.57 7.82
C ASP A 70 3.25 -12.99 6.41
N PHE A 71 4.36 -12.86 5.67
CA PHE A 71 4.34 -12.26 4.34
C PHE A 71 4.04 -13.30 3.25
N HIS A 72 2.87 -13.18 2.62
CA HIS A 72 2.35 -14.13 1.63
C HIS A 72 2.22 -13.45 0.25
N PHE A 73 3.23 -13.63 -0.60
CA PHE A 73 3.32 -12.92 -1.88
C PHE A 73 2.93 -13.75 -3.11
N ASP A 74 2.70 -15.05 -2.95
CA ASP A 74 2.43 -15.99 -4.06
C ASP A 74 1.20 -15.61 -4.88
N ARG A 75 0.19 -15.00 -4.26
CA ARG A 75 -1.02 -14.55 -4.97
C ARG A 75 -0.78 -13.30 -5.81
N PHE A 76 0.19 -12.46 -5.44
CA PHE A 76 0.49 -11.22 -6.15
C PHE A 76 1.58 -11.42 -7.22
N LEU A 77 2.50 -12.36 -7.01
CA LEU A 77 3.61 -12.66 -7.92
C LEU A 77 3.21 -12.89 -9.40
N PRO A 78 2.06 -13.52 -9.75
CA PRO A 78 1.64 -13.70 -11.14
C PRO A 78 1.37 -12.40 -11.91
N PHE A 79 1.10 -11.28 -11.21
CA PHE A 79 0.82 -9.98 -11.83
C PHE A 79 2.09 -9.19 -12.19
N LEU A 80 3.24 -9.62 -11.65
CA LEU A 80 4.54 -8.99 -11.86
C LEU A 80 5.27 -9.59 -13.08
N THR A 81 6.21 -8.83 -13.64
CA THR A 81 7.03 -9.28 -14.78
C THR A 81 8.52 -9.16 -14.46
N ASP A 82 9.37 -9.54 -15.42
CA ASP A 82 10.82 -9.34 -15.32
C ASP A 82 11.25 -7.91 -15.70
N ASN A 83 10.29 -6.97 -15.74
CA ASN A 83 10.55 -5.57 -15.98
C ASN A 83 11.41 -4.97 -14.84
N THR A 84 12.41 -4.19 -15.23
CA THR A 84 13.34 -3.51 -14.32
C THR A 84 13.04 -2.01 -14.21
N GLU A 85 12.17 -1.47 -15.08
CA GLU A 85 11.77 -0.08 -15.09
C GLU A 85 10.36 0.05 -14.48
N PHE A 86 10.29 0.11 -13.16
CA PHE A 86 9.03 0.22 -12.43
C PHE A 86 9.15 1.20 -11.26
N THR A 87 8.01 1.64 -10.76
CA THR A 87 7.92 2.50 -9.57
C THR A 87 7.05 1.83 -8.52
N VAL A 88 7.43 1.96 -7.26
CA VAL A 88 6.64 1.50 -6.11
C VAL A 88 6.19 2.71 -5.31
N VAL A 89 4.90 2.82 -5.03
CA VAL A 89 4.32 3.88 -4.20
C VAL A 89 3.52 3.26 -3.07
N GLY A 90 3.87 3.60 -1.83
CA GLY A 90 3.14 3.14 -0.64
C GLY A 90 2.54 4.30 0.15
N VAL A 91 1.28 4.17 0.58
CA VAL A 91 0.59 5.21 1.36
C VAL A 91 0.46 4.81 2.84
N ILE A 92 0.71 5.75 3.76
CA ILE A 92 0.51 5.58 5.22
C ILE A 92 -0.25 6.77 5.77
N GLY A 93 -0.96 6.57 6.88
CA GLY A 93 -1.71 7.63 7.55
C GLY A 93 -2.90 7.12 8.35
N PRO A 94 -3.47 7.97 9.21
CA PRO A 94 -4.51 7.57 10.16
C PRO A 94 -5.84 7.17 9.50
N PRO A 95 -6.83 6.67 10.26
CA PRO A 95 -8.16 6.37 9.73
C PRO A 95 -8.80 7.59 9.09
N GLY A 96 -9.55 7.36 8.01
CA GLY A 96 -10.34 8.39 7.37
C GLY A 96 -9.57 9.41 6.52
N VAL A 97 -8.24 9.48 6.53
CA VAL A 97 -7.52 10.50 5.72
C VAL A 97 -7.66 10.35 4.20
N GLY A 98 -8.25 9.26 3.70
CA GLY A 98 -8.50 9.04 2.28
C GLY A 98 -7.39 8.34 1.52
N LYS A 99 -6.57 7.53 2.21
CA LYS A 99 -5.47 6.74 1.62
C LYS A 99 -5.89 5.98 0.36
N SER A 100 -6.85 5.07 0.50
CA SER A 100 -7.36 4.25 -0.60
C SER A 100 -7.96 5.08 -1.73
N THR A 101 -8.53 6.25 -1.41
CA THR A 101 -9.03 7.19 -2.43
C THR A 101 -7.90 7.80 -3.25
N ILE A 102 -6.82 8.25 -2.61
CA ILE A 102 -5.61 8.73 -3.30
C ILE A 102 -5.00 7.60 -4.12
N MET A 103 -4.93 6.38 -3.59
CA MET A 103 -4.39 5.23 -4.31
C MET A 103 -5.22 4.85 -5.54
N ASN A 104 -6.54 4.98 -5.48
CA ASN A 104 -7.41 4.81 -6.64
C ASN A 104 -7.16 5.88 -7.71
N GLU A 105 -6.94 7.14 -7.32
CA GLU A 105 -6.54 8.20 -8.26
C GLU A 105 -5.20 7.86 -8.92
N LEU A 106 -4.19 7.47 -8.13
CA LEU A 106 -2.87 7.08 -8.65
C LEU A 106 -2.95 5.87 -9.58
N TYR A 107 -3.87 4.94 -9.32
CA TYR A 107 -4.15 3.80 -10.18
C TYR A 107 -4.73 4.23 -11.55
N GLY A 108 -5.31 5.43 -11.64
CA GLY A 108 -6.05 5.89 -12.80
C GLY A 108 -7.52 5.44 -12.80
N PHE A 109 -8.10 5.17 -11.63
CA PHE A 109 -9.51 4.84 -11.53
C PHE A 109 -10.40 6.02 -11.91
N ASP A 110 -11.30 5.81 -12.87
CA ASP A 110 -12.31 6.78 -13.26
C ASP A 110 -13.68 6.39 -12.68
N PRO A 111 -14.22 7.15 -11.72
CA PRO A 111 -15.51 6.86 -11.10
C PRO A 111 -16.71 7.09 -12.05
N THR A 112 -16.52 7.72 -13.21
CA THR A 112 -17.60 7.96 -14.18
C THR A 112 -17.85 6.75 -15.08
N SER A 113 -16.89 5.84 -15.16
CA SER A 113 -16.98 4.62 -15.96
C SER A 113 -18.01 3.63 -15.35
N PRO A 114 -19.11 3.31 -16.06
CA PRO A 114 -20.19 2.48 -15.51
C PRO A 114 -19.72 1.06 -15.17
N GLY A 115 -20.12 0.56 -14.00
CA GLY A 115 -19.90 -0.83 -13.60
C GLY A 115 -18.49 -1.18 -13.12
N MET A 116 -17.56 -0.21 -13.06
CA MET A 116 -16.25 -0.42 -12.47
C MET A 116 -16.25 -0.06 -10.99
N LEU A 117 -15.83 -1.02 -10.15
CA LEU A 117 -15.55 -0.79 -8.74
C LEU A 117 -14.12 -0.25 -8.58
N PRO A 118 -13.87 0.60 -7.57
CA PRO A 118 -12.53 1.07 -7.28
C PRO A 118 -11.59 -0.12 -6.96
N PRO A 119 -10.35 -0.13 -7.49
CA PRO A 119 -9.36 -1.16 -7.20
C PRO A 119 -9.08 -1.35 -5.70
N PHE A 120 -9.01 -0.24 -4.95
CA PHE A 120 -8.92 -0.23 -3.50
C PHE A 120 -10.28 0.12 -2.91
N ALA A 121 -10.78 -0.72 -2.01
CA ALA A 121 -12.03 -0.46 -1.32
C ALA A 121 -11.95 0.86 -0.53
N THR A 122 -12.94 1.73 -0.73
CA THR A 122 -13.07 2.97 0.03
C THR A 122 -14.18 2.82 1.07
N GLN A 123 -14.09 3.59 2.16
CA GLN A 123 -15.03 3.49 3.27
C GLN A 123 -16.45 3.84 2.80
N SER A 124 -17.38 2.89 2.96
CA SER A 124 -18.82 3.12 2.73
C SER A 124 -19.46 3.86 3.90
N GLU A 125 -20.68 4.38 3.71
CA GLU A 125 -21.45 4.99 4.81
C GLU A 125 -21.74 3.99 5.94
N GLU A 126 -21.96 2.72 5.60
CA GLU A 126 -22.15 1.63 6.56
C GLU A 126 -20.88 1.36 7.37
N THR A 127 -19.72 1.21 6.71
CA THR A 127 -18.43 0.99 7.39
C THR A 127 -18.10 2.17 8.32
N ARG A 128 -18.43 3.39 7.91
CA ARG A 128 -18.27 4.61 8.72
C ARG A 128 -19.21 4.61 9.92
N ALA A 129 -20.49 4.29 9.73
CA ALA A 129 -21.47 4.23 10.82
C ALA A 129 -21.10 3.18 11.88
N ASN A 130 -20.48 2.08 11.45
CA ASN A 130 -20.01 1.01 12.32
C ASN A 130 -18.62 1.27 12.92
N ALA A 131 -17.99 2.44 12.67
CA ALA A 131 -16.64 2.78 13.12
C ALA A 131 -15.58 1.71 12.78
N ARG A 132 -15.70 1.07 11.60
CA ARG A 132 -14.78 0.01 11.15
C ARG A 132 -13.71 0.58 10.20
N HIS A 133 -12.55 -0.07 10.19
CA HIS A 133 -11.57 0.11 9.14
C HIS A 133 -11.99 -0.63 7.86
N CYS A 134 -11.38 -0.25 6.74
CA CYS A 134 -11.66 -0.82 5.42
C CYS A 134 -10.48 -1.66 4.90
N THR A 135 -9.27 -1.11 5.01
CA THR A 135 -8.02 -1.77 4.61
C THR A 135 -7.42 -2.51 5.80
N VAL A 136 -7.01 -3.77 5.59
CA VAL A 136 -6.29 -4.63 6.54
C VAL A 136 -4.97 -5.05 5.90
N GLY A 137 -3.87 -5.04 6.67
CA GLY A 137 -2.55 -5.39 6.17
C GLY A 137 -2.03 -4.43 5.08
N ILE A 138 -1.51 -5.01 3.99
CA ILE A 138 -0.93 -4.29 2.85
C ILE A 138 -1.53 -4.87 1.57
N GLU A 139 -2.41 -4.12 0.94
CA GLU A 139 -3.08 -4.51 -0.30
C GLU A 139 -2.30 -3.93 -1.49
N PRO A 140 -1.76 -4.77 -2.40
CA PRO A 140 -1.04 -4.31 -3.56
C PRO A 140 -1.93 -4.25 -4.82
N ARG A 141 -1.64 -3.29 -5.71
CA ARG A 141 -2.19 -3.21 -7.08
C ARG A 141 -1.12 -2.79 -8.07
N ILE A 142 -1.31 -3.09 -9.35
CA ILE A 142 -0.45 -2.62 -10.44
C ILE A 142 -1.31 -1.82 -11.41
N SER A 143 -0.93 -0.57 -11.69
CA SER A 143 -1.63 0.27 -12.65
C SER A 143 -1.28 -0.07 -14.11
N SER A 144 -2.00 0.51 -15.07
CA SER A 144 -1.67 0.43 -16.50
C SER A 144 -0.29 0.99 -16.83
N GLU A 145 0.15 1.99 -16.08
CA GLU A 145 1.45 2.65 -16.17
C GLU A 145 2.55 1.87 -15.43
N ARG A 146 2.28 0.62 -15.02
CA ARG A 146 3.22 -0.30 -14.35
C ARG A 146 3.75 0.24 -13.02
N ILE A 147 2.92 0.99 -12.31
CA ILE A 147 3.21 1.43 -10.94
C ILE A 147 2.65 0.42 -9.97
N ILE A 148 3.51 -0.08 -9.08
CA ILE A 148 3.12 -0.94 -7.96
C ILE A 148 2.64 -0.04 -6.82
N LEU A 149 1.37 -0.16 -6.47
CA LEU A 149 0.68 0.64 -5.46
C LEU A 149 0.43 -0.21 -4.22
N LEU A 150 0.88 0.25 -3.04
CA LEU A 150 0.73 -0.43 -1.76
C LEU A 150 -0.18 0.38 -0.82
N ASP A 151 -1.46 0.00 -0.72
CA ASP A 151 -2.40 0.58 0.24
C ASP A 151 -2.29 -0.14 1.59
N THR A 152 -2.09 0.60 2.66
CA THR A 152 -1.87 0.01 3.99
C THR A 152 -3.02 0.27 4.94
N GLN A 153 -3.18 -0.64 5.89
CA GLN A 153 -4.06 -0.44 7.02
C GLN A 153 -3.79 0.90 7.73
N PRO A 154 -4.81 1.58 8.27
CA PRO A 154 -4.60 2.82 9.01
C PRO A 154 -3.74 2.64 10.27
N VAL A 155 -2.72 3.48 10.42
CA VAL A 155 -1.97 3.62 11.68
C VAL A 155 -2.82 4.36 12.72
N PHE A 156 -2.64 4.07 14.01
CA PHE A 156 -3.44 4.65 15.10
C PHE A 156 -4.97 4.48 14.96
N SER A 157 -5.42 3.34 14.42
CA SER A 157 -6.80 2.91 14.25
C SER A 157 -7.35 2.16 15.47
N PRO A 158 -8.29 2.76 16.22
CA PRO A 158 -8.95 2.08 17.34
C PRO A 158 -9.70 0.82 16.89
N SER A 159 -10.24 0.82 15.67
CA SER A 159 -10.98 -0.32 15.13
C SER A 159 -10.08 -1.53 14.82
N ILE A 160 -8.79 -1.32 14.52
CA ILE A 160 -7.83 -2.43 14.36
C ILE A 160 -7.45 -2.95 15.74
N LEU A 161 -7.14 -2.06 16.68
CA LEU A 161 -6.86 -2.45 18.07
C LEU A 161 -8.00 -3.28 18.66
N ALA A 162 -9.24 -2.82 18.51
CA ALA A 162 -10.43 -3.54 18.98
C ALA A 162 -10.59 -4.91 18.33
N GLU A 163 -10.23 -5.05 17.04
CA GLU A 163 -10.32 -6.33 16.34
C GLU A 163 -9.26 -7.34 16.80
N ILE A 164 -8.05 -6.88 17.11
CA ILE A 164 -6.97 -7.77 17.57
C ILE A 164 -7.02 -8.06 19.06
N THR A 165 -7.84 -7.35 19.83
CA THR A 165 -7.92 -7.52 21.29
C THR A 165 -8.78 -8.72 21.65
N ARG A 166 -8.16 -9.73 22.27
CA ARG A 166 -8.89 -10.85 22.90
C ARG A 166 -9.56 -10.39 24.20
N PRO A 167 -10.55 -11.16 24.70
CA PRO A 167 -11.21 -10.85 25.98
C PRO A 167 -10.25 -10.75 27.19
N ASP A 168 -9.09 -11.40 27.13
CA ASP A 168 -8.04 -11.35 28.15
C ASP A 168 -7.05 -10.18 27.97
N GLY A 169 -7.30 -9.28 27.01
CA GLY A 169 -6.43 -8.15 26.68
C GLY A 169 -5.24 -8.50 25.79
N SER A 170 -4.99 -9.79 25.51
CA SER A 170 -3.90 -10.22 24.62
C SER A 170 -4.23 -9.99 23.14
N SER A 171 -3.20 -9.92 22.31
CA SER A 171 -3.34 -9.83 20.86
C SER A 171 -3.71 -11.17 20.24
N THR A 172 -4.64 -11.17 19.28
CA THR A 172 -4.89 -12.30 18.37
C THR A 172 -3.75 -12.52 17.38
N VAL A 173 -2.98 -11.46 17.08
CA VAL A 173 -1.91 -11.44 16.08
C VAL A 173 -0.54 -11.66 16.75
N PRO A 174 0.24 -12.68 16.33
CA PRO A 174 1.58 -12.94 16.85
C PRO A 174 2.63 -12.08 16.13
N VAL A 175 2.85 -10.86 16.61
CA VAL A 175 3.71 -9.86 15.95
C VAL A 175 5.21 -10.14 16.09
N LEU A 176 5.61 -10.70 17.24
CA LEU A 176 6.96 -11.20 17.51
C LEU A 176 6.89 -12.73 17.55
N SER A 177 7.78 -13.39 16.82
CA SER A 177 7.81 -14.83 16.53
C SER A 177 7.33 -15.76 17.67
N GLY A 178 6.00 -15.96 17.74
CA GLY A 178 5.31 -16.85 18.69
C GLY A 178 4.98 -16.26 20.07
N GLU A 179 5.37 -15.03 20.39
CA GLU A 179 5.09 -14.42 21.69
C GLU A 179 3.68 -13.82 21.76
N THR A 180 2.95 -14.12 22.84
CA THR A 180 1.67 -13.48 23.12
C THR A 180 1.91 -12.13 23.81
N LEU A 181 1.59 -11.06 23.10
CA LEU A 181 1.74 -9.69 23.59
C LEU A 181 0.38 -9.11 24.02
N PRO A 182 0.36 -8.14 24.95
CA PRO A 182 -0.80 -7.26 25.11
C PRO A 182 -1.18 -6.63 23.77
N SER A 183 -2.48 -6.53 23.51
CA SER A 183 -3.04 -6.02 22.25
C SER A 183 -2.51 -4.63 21.87
N GLU A 184 -2.41 -3.71 22.83
CA GLU A 184 -1.88 -2.35 22.60
C GLU A 184 -0.41 -2.35 22.16
N LEU A 185 0.41 -3.20 22.79
CA LEU A 185 1.82 -3.34 22.44
C LEU A 185 2.00 -4.02 21.08
N ALA A 186 1.24 -5.09 20.82
CA ALA A 186 1.21 -5.72 19.51
C ALA A 186 0.81 -4.72 18.43
N TYR A 187 -0.19 -3.90 18.71
CA TYR A 187 -0.67 -2.86 17.80
C TYR A 187 0.41 -1.81 17.48
N GLU A 188 1.17 -1.36 18.49
CA GLU A 188 2.30 -0.45 18.31
C GLU A 188 3.38 -1.06 17.42
N LEU A 189 3.76 -2.32 17.68
CA LEU A 189 4.75 -3.03 16.87
C LEU A 189 4.28 -3.25 15.43
N MET A 190 3.00 -3.58 15.22
CA MET A 190 2.43 -3.69 13.87
C MET A 190 2.56 -2.39 13.09
N ASN A 191 2.27 -1.24 13.74
CA ASN A 191 2.40 0.07 13.10
C ASN A 191 3.86 0.36 12.71
N ILE A 192 4.82 0.07 13.61
CA ILE A 192 6.25 0.24 13.33
C ILE A 192 6.70 -0.66 12.17
N GLN A 193 6.32 -1.94 12.16
CA GLN A 193 6.74 -2.87 11.11
C GLN A 193 6.18 -2.50 9.73
N VAL A 194 4.91 -2.07 9.67
CA VAL A 194 4.30 -1.56 8.43
C VAL A 194 4.98 -0.26 7.97
N ASP A 195 5.29 0.65 8.89
CA ASP A 195 6.00 1.89 8.59
C ASP A 195 7.42 1.61 8.07
N LEU A 196 8.17 0.72 8.73
CA LEU A 196 9.53 0.34 8.33
C LEU A 196 9.56 -0.32 6.95
N LEU A 197 8.60 -1.18 6.61
CA LEU A 197 8.51 -1.76 5.26
C LEU A 197 8.30 -0.69 4.17
N LYS A 198 7.73 0.46 4.53
CA LYS A 198 7.47 1.55 3.58
C LYS A 198 8.60 2.59 3.53
N HIS A 199 9.25 2.83 4.66
CA HIS A 199 10.13 3.99 4.86
C HIS A 199 11.62 3.63 5.08
N ALA A 200 11.94 2.40 5.50
CA ALA A 200 13.25 2.06 6.05
C ALA A 200 13.72 0.63 5.73
N ILE A 201 13.33 0.11 4.56
CA ILE A 201 13.90 -1.14 4.08
C ILE A 201 15.41 -0.93 3.79
N PRO A 202 16.32 -1.84 4.23
CA PRO A 202 17.61 -1.98 3.57
C PRO A 202 17.34 -2.33 2.11
N ASP A 203 17.63 -1.41 1.20
CA ASP A 203 17.37 -1.49 -0.24
C ASP A 203 17.00 -2.90 -0.75
N PRO A 204 15.77 -3.14 -1.27
CA PRO A 204 15.35 -4.47 -1.75
C PRO A 204 16.33 -5.10 -2.75
N SER A 205 17.14 -4.31 -3.44
CA SER A 205 18.17 -4.79 -4.36
C SER A 205 19.49 -5.24 -3.68
N SER A 206 19.70 -4.88 -2.41
CA SER A 206 20.87 -5.25 -1.59
C SER A 206 20.76 -6.64 -0.97
N VAL A 207 19.57 -7.25 -0.92
CA VAL A 207 19.39 -8.61 -0.41
C VAL A 207 19.86 -9.62 -1.46
N THR A 208 21.13 -10.02 -1.40
CA THR A 208 21.70 -11.00 -2.33
C THR A 208 20.95 -12.34 -2.28
N THR A 209 20.45 -12.77 -3.43
CA THR A 209 20.04 -14.15 -3.65
C THR A 209 21.29 -15.01 -3.77
N ALA A 210 21.59 -15.82 -2.75
CA ALA A 210 22.62 -16.87 -2.83
C ALA A 210 22.17 -18.03 -3.74
N HIS A 211 21.82 -17.75 -5.00
CA HIS A 211 21.47 -18.77 -5.99
C HIS A 211 21.84 -18.30 -7.39
N SER A 212 23.13 -18.40 -7.70
CA SER A 212 23.63 -18.59 -9.06
C SER A 212 25.03 -19.20 -8.98
N GLN A 213 25.19 -20.35 -9.63
CA GLN A 213 26.41 -21.13 -9.86
C GLN A 213 26.65 -22.34 -8.94
N SER A 214 26.03 -23.44 -9.36
CA SER A 214 26.64 -24.78 -9.34
C SER A 214 28.03 -24.73 -9.99
N SER A 215 29.10 -24.91 -9.22
CA SER A 215 30.03 -26.03 -9.38
C SER A 215 31.19 -25.97 -8.38
N ASN A 216 31.47 -27.12 -7.77
CA ASN A 216 32.69 -27.54 -7.06
C ASN A 216 32.86 -27.19 -5.56
N LEU A 217 32.63 -28.26 -4.77
CA LEU A 217 33.48 -28.80 -3.70
C LEU A 217 33.78 -27.94 -2.46
N GLY A 218 33.23 -28.37 -1.31
CA GLY A 218 33.99 -28.40 -0.06
C GLY A 218 33.55 -27.44 1.07
N THR A 219 33.09 -28.08 2.15
CA THR A 219 33.21 -27.70 3.59
C THR A 219 32.42 -26.51 4.13
N ASP A 220 31.49 -26.87 5.03
CA ASP A 220 30.89 -26.12 6.13
C ASP A 220 31.54 -24.75 6.44
N LYS A 221 30.82 -23.67 6.12
CA LYS A 221 30.98 -22.38 6.79
C LYS A 221 29.62 -21.68 6.91
N ASP A 222 29.34 -21.24 8.13
CA ASP A 222 28.21 -20.42 8.55
C ASP A 222 27.87 -19.34 7.51
N SER A 223 26.65 -19.40 6.99
CA SER A 223 26.09 -18.39 6.09
C SER A 223 25.75 -17.14 6.91
N LYS A 224 26.77 -16.35 7.24
CA LYS A 224 26.57 -15.00 7.76
C LYS A 224 26.21 -14.12 6.57
N ASP A 225 24.92 -13.84 6.40
CA ASP A 225 24.40 -12.84 5.46
C ASP A 225 25.08 -11.49 5.77
N LYS A 226 26.17 -11.21 5.07
CA LYS A 226 26.86 -9.93 5.13
C LYS A 226 26.17 -9.00 4.13
N PHE A 227 25.40 -8.05 4.65
CA PHE A 227 25.06 -6.85 3.92
C PHE A 227 26.36 -6.16 3.47
N PRO A 228 26.45 -5.62 2.25
CA PRO A 228 27.58 -4.78 1.88
C PRO A 228 27.60 -3.54 2.78
N GLU A 229 28.48 -3.53 3.79
CA GLU A 229 28.86 -2.33 4.53
C GLU A 229 29.55 -1.37 3.53
N GLY A 230 28.79 -0.42 3.00
CA GLY A 230 29.33 0.62 2.10
C GLY A 230 28.39 1.19 1.04
N GLY A 231 27.14 0.70 0.94
CA GLY A 231 26.14 1.32 0.05
C GLY A 231 25.50 2.57 0.68
N GLU A 232 25.17 3.57 -0.14
CA GLU A 232 24.30 4.68 0.29
C GLU A 232 22.98 4.13 0.84
N GLU A 233 22.53 4.66 1.97
CA GLU A 233 21.25 4.29 2.58
C GLU A 233 20.10 4.66 1.64
N TYR A 234 19.52 3.66 0.98
CA TYR A 234 18.32 3.86 0.16
C TYR A 234 17.16 4.30 1.05
N MET A 235 16.48 5.37 0.67
CA MET A 235 15.23 5.78 1.31
C MET A 235 14.19 6.15 0.25
N ALA A 236 12.93 5.85 0.51
CA ALA A 236 11.83 6.35 -0.31
C ALA A 236 11.75 7.89 -0.22
N THR A 237 11.29 8.53 -1.30
CA THR A 237 11.03 9.98 -1.30
C THR A 237 9.68 10.26 -0.64
N PRO A 238 9.63 10.98 0.50
CA PRO A 238 8.36 11.27 1.18
C PRO A 238 7.58 12.39 0.47
N ILE A 239 6.27 12.18 0.31
CA ILE A 239 5.31 13.19 -0.16
C ILE A 239 4.26 13.38 0.93
N PHE A 240 4.09 14.61 1.40
CA PHE A 240 3.11 14.95 2.43
C PHE A 240 1.81 15.39 1.76
N ILE A 241 0.70 14.79 2.20
CA ILE A 241 -0.64 15.13 1.71
C ILE A 241 -1.52 15.40 2.92
N HIS A 242 -1.95 16.64 3.09
CA HIS A 242 -2.94 17.01 4.09
C HIS A 242 -4.31 17.06 3.41
N THR A 243 -5.20 16.14 3.78
CA THR A 243 -6.53 16.03 3.19
C THR A 243 -7.61 16.66 4.06
N ARG A 244 -8.80 16.83 3.46
CA ARG A 244 -10.05 17.25 4.13
C ARG A 244 -10.00 18.66 4.71
N LEU A 245 -9.24 19.55 4.08
CA LEU A 245 -9.12 20.94 4.51
C LEU A 245 -10.38 21.73 4.17
N ARG A 246 -10.83 22.56 5.11
CA ARG A 246 -11.85 23.58 4.86
C ARG A 246 -11.19 24.80 4.22
N ASP A 247 -11.99 25.65 3.58
CA ASP A 247 -11.48 26.84 2.89
C ASP A 247 -10.72 27.79 3.83
N GLU A 248 -11.19 27.92 5.07
CA GLU A 248 -10.54 28.69 6.13
C GLU A 248 -9.09 28.22 6.40
N GLU A 249 -8.82 26.93 6.17
CA GLU A 249 -7.53 26.28 6.44
C GLU A 249 -6.59 26.34 5.23
N LEU A 250 -7.11 26.71 4.04
CA LEU A 250 -6.36 26.82 2.78
C LEU A 250 -5.71 28.20 2.56
N GLY A 251 -5.82 29.09 3.54
CA GLY A 251 -5.17 30.39 3.51
C GLY A 251 -3.66 30.31 3.23
N ARG A 252 -3.12 31.25 2.43
CA ARG A 252 -1.70 31.29 2.07
C ARG A 252 -0.78 31.24 3.29
N GLN A 253 -1.10 31.99 4.33
CA GLN A 253 -0.32 32.04 5.56
C GLN A 253 -0.30 30.68 6.29
N THR A 254 -1.43 29.99 6.39
CA THR A 254 -1.53 28.64 6.97
C THR A 254 -0.69 27.64 6.17
N SER A 255 -0.80 27.68 4.84
CA SER A 255 -0.01 26.80 3.97
C SER A 255 1.50 27.01 4.12
N GLN A 256 1.93 28.28 4.29
CA GLN A 256 3.34 28.61 4.49
C GLN A 256 3.83 28.12 5.85
N ARG A 257 3.07 28.36 6.92
CA ARG A 257 3.39 27.84 8.26
C ARG A 257 3.50 26.32 8.30
N MET A 258 2.63 25.59 7.58
CA MET A 258 2.72 24.13 7.48
C MET A 258 4.01 23.68 6.78
N ARG A 259 4.43 24.37 5.71
CA ARG A 259 5.71 24.04 5.04
C ARG A 259 6.90 24.33 5.95
N GLU A 260 6.90 25.49 6.62
CA GLU A 260 7.95 25.86 7.58
C GLU A 260 8.04 24.84 8.73
N ALA A 261 6.89 24.43 9.27
CA ALA A 261 6.83 23.41 10.33
C ALA A 261 7.35 22.04 9.86
N LEU A 262 7.04 21.61 8.63
CA LEU A 262 7.60 20.37 8.07
C LEU A 262 9.12 20.44 7.94
N VAL A 263 9.64 21.52 7.37
CA VAL A 263 11.09 21.72 7.21
C VAL A 263 11.79 21.70 8.57
N GLN A 264 11.21 22.37 9.58
CA GLN A 264 11.72 22.35 10.94
C GLN A 264 11.66 20.94 11.54
N TYR A 265 10.54 20.23 11.46
CA TYR A 265 10.39 18.92 12.09
C TYR A 265 11.37 17.87 11.52
N PHE A 266 11.68 17.97 10.23
CA PHE A 266 12.57 17.03 9.54
C PHE A 266 13.98 17.58 9.28
N HIS A 267 14.38 18.69 9.90
CA HIS A 267 15.67 19.33 9.63
C HIS A 267 16.87 18.41 9.90
N SER A 268 16.75 17.47 10.86
CA SER A 268 17.79 16.52 11.24
C SER A 268 17.53 15.10 10.70
N SER A 269 16.45 14.92 9.94
CA SER A 269 16.08 13.64 9.37
C SER A 269 16.94 13.31 8.16
N SER A 270 17.15 12.01 7.89
CA SER A 270 17.72 11.53 6.64
C SER A 270 16.86 11.90 5.41
N PHE A 271 15.57 12.24 5.59
CA PHE A 271 14.68 12.71 4.51
C PHE A 271 15.12 14.02 3.84
N THR A 272 15.89 14.86 4.53
CA THR A 272 16.31 16.19 4.03
C THR A 272 17.77 16.22 3.57
N ARG A 273 18.48 15.08 3.59
CA ARG A 273 19.86 15.02 3.09
C ARG A 273 19.88 15.22 1.57
N PRO A 274 20.64 16.21 1.05
CA PRO A 274 20.82 16.36 -0.39
C PRO A 274 21.42 15.08 -0.96
N ARG A 275 20.68 14.40 -1.83
CA ARG A 275 21.22 13.26 -2.58
C ARG A 275 22.16 13.79 -3.64
N ILE A 276 23.45 13.50 -3.51
CA ILE A 276 24.46 13.88 -4.50
C ILE A 276 24.14 13.10 -5.77
N LYS A 277 23.49 13.74 -6.74
CA LYS A 277 23.40 13.18 -8.09
C LYS A 277 24.82 13.24 -8.67
N ASN A 278 25.43 12.07 -8.87
CA ASN A 278 26.61 11.95 -9.73
C ASN A 278 26.18 12.22 -11.18
N THR A 279 25.98 13.48 -11.55
CA THR A 279 25.74 13.90 -12.94
C THR A 279 27.09 14.03 -13.65
N ALA A 280 27.68 12.90 -14.00
CA ALA A 280 28.55 12.85 -15.16
C ALA A 280 27.66 12.43 -16.33
N ASN A 281 27.35 13.40 -17.20
CA ASN A 281 26.57 13.29 -18.44
C ASN A 281 25.04 13.23 -18.29
N GLU A 282 24.39 14.38 -18.47
CA GLU A 282 23.20 14.46 -19.34
C GLU A 282 22.91 15.93 -19.69
N HIS A 283 23.00 16.24 -20.99
CA HIS A 283 22.56 17.52 -21.57
C HIS A 283 21.06 17.41 -21.86
N ALA A 284 20.21 17.87 -20.93
CA ALA A 284 18.79 18.09 -21.20
C ALA A 284 18.44 19.57 -20.92
N PRO A 285 17.66 20.22 -21.79
CA PRO A 285 17.30 21.63 -21.63
C PRO A 285 16.31 21.81 -20.46
N PRO A 286 16.32 22.95 -19.76
CA PRO A 286 15.53 23.13 -18.55
C PRO A 286 14.07 23.39 -18.89
N THR A 287 13.19 22.47 -18.51
CA THR A 287 11.74 22.69 -18.47
C THR A 287 11.41 23.62 -17.29
N ARG A 288 11.01 24.85 -17.60
CA ARG A 288 10.73 25.93 -16.64
C ARG A 288 9.44 25.65 -15.86
N SER A 289 9.55 25.15 -14.62
CA SER A 289 8.41 25.09 -13.69
C SER A 289 8.18 26.47 -13.07
N TYR A 290 6.95 26.98 -13.17
CA TYR A 290 6.54 28.26 -12.57
C TYR A 290 6.16 28.08 -11.10
N TYR A 291 7.14 28.01 -10.19
CA TYR A 291 6.96 28.38 -8.78
C TYR A 291 8.26 28.98 -8.23
N THR A 292 8.16 30.27 -7.88
CA THR A 292 8.96 31.06 -6.93
C THR A 292 10.49 30.88 -6.93
N GLN A 293 11.19 31.94 -7.37
CA GLN A 293 12.61 32.16 -7.11
C GLN A 293 12.86 32.22 -5.59
N GLY A 294 13.45 31.15 -5.07
CA GLY A 294 14.15 31.07 -3.79
C GLY A 294 15.52 30.46 -4.05
N ASN A 295 16.56 31.14 -3.59
CA ASN A 295 17.96 30.86 -3.89
C ASN A 295 18.43 29.58 -3.17
N GLY A 296 18.98 28.60 -3.91
CA GLY A 296 19.90 27.56 -3.40
C GLY A 296 19.29 26.33 -2.70
N ASN A 297 19.31 25.18 -3.38
CA ASN A 297 19.53 23.81 -2.86
C ASN A 297 19.02 23.38 -1.46
N GLU A 298 17.92 23.91 -0.95
CA GLU A 298 17.22 23.29 0.18
C GLU A 298 16.47 22.04 -0.28
N ALA A 299 16.58 20.95 0.48
CA ALA A 299 15.80 19.74 0.28
C ALA A 299 14.30 20.09 0.45
N LYS A 300 13.64 20.31 -0.69
CA LYS A 300 12.26 20.75 -0.74
C LYS A 300 11.36 19.58 -0.35
N MET A 301 10.82 19.61 0.87
CA MET A 301 9.76 18.69 1.28
C MET A 301 8.48 19.01 0.51
N GLU A 302 7.91 17.99 -0.14
CA GLU A 302 6.74 18.17 -0.99
C GLU A 302 5.45 18.06 -0.16
N LEU A 303 4.64 19.13 -0.18
CA LEU A 303 3.37 19.20 0.55
C LEU A 303 2.22 19.59 -0.39
N PHE A 304 1.21 18.72 -0.44
CA PHE A 304 -0.08 18.95 -1.08
C PHE A 304 -1.19 19.19 -0.04
N LEU A 305 -2.03 20.18 -0.29
CA LEU A 305 -3.16 20.54 0.54
C LEU A 305 -4.44 20.24 -0.24
N VAL A 306 -5.20 19.24 0.19
CA VAL A 306 -6.39 18.75 -0.52
C VAL A 306 -7.65 19.19 0.24
N PRO A 307 -8.55 19.96 -0.39
CA PRO A 307 -9.77 20.43 0.25
C PRO A 307 -10.72 19.27 0.59
N LEU A 308 -11.75 19.53 1.40
CA LEU A 308 -12.86 18.61 1.58
C LEU A 308 -13.68 18.51 0.28
N ARG A 309 -14.05 17.29 -0.12
CA ARG A 309 -14.92 17.08 -1.28
C ARG A 309 -16.33 17.64 -1.01
N ARG A 310 -16.76 18.61 -1.82
CA ARG A 310 -18.12 19.17 -1.78
C ARG A 310 -19.07 18.32 -2.64
N LYS A 311 -20.33 18.19 -2.20
CA LYS A 311 -21.39 17.51 -2.98
C LYS A 311 -22.00 18.44 -4.04
N ASP A 312 -22.05 19.74 -3.76
CA ASP A 312 -22.67 20.75 -4.60
C ASP A 312 -21.60 21.71 -5.14
N ASN A 313 -21.21 21.52 -6.40
CA ASN A 313 -20.20 22.37 -7.05
C ASN A 313 -20.88 23.63 -7.61
N ASN A 314 -21.01 24.68 -6.80
CA ASN A 314 -21.23 26.01 -7.34
C ASN A 314 -19.87 26.62 -7.73
N PRO A 315 -19.54 26.76 -9.04
CA PRO A 315 -18.23 27.24 -9.47
C PRO A 315 -17.93 28.68 -9.01
N HIS A 316 -18.95 29.46 -8.64
CA HIS A 316 -18.81 30.84 -8.19
C HIS A 316 -18.30 31.00 -6.74
N GLU A 317 -18.23 29.92 -5.95
CA GLU A 317 -17.76 29.93 -4.55
C GLU A 317 -16.34 29.37 -4.38
N LEU A 318 -15.65 29.04 -5.46
CA LEU A 318 -14.32 28.42 -5.40
C LEU A 318 -13.23 29.49 -5.28
N GLN A 319 -12.81 29.78 -4.04
CA GLN A 319 -11.61 30.58 -3.78
C GLN A 319 -10.32 29.78 -3.97
N TYR A 320 -10.42 28.44 -3.94
CA TYR A 320 -9.29 27.50 -3.99
C TYR A 320 -9.53 26.41 -5.03
N GLU A 321 -8.47 25.68 -5.37
CA GLU A 321 -8.55 24.53 -6.28
C GLU A 321 -9.45 23.44 -5.73
N SER A 322 -10.18 22.77 -6.62
CA SER A 322 -11.13 21.72 -6.23
C SER A 322 -10.44 20.44 -5.74
N TYR A 323 -11.20 19.61 -5.03
CA TYR A 323 -10.77 18.28 -4.59
C TYR A 323 -10.22 17.44 -5.75
N ASP A 324 -10.99 17.32 -6.83
CA ASP A 324 -10.63 16.50 -7.98
C ASP A 324 -9.40 17.07 -8.72
N SER A 325 -9.30 18.41 -8.82
CA SER A 325 -8.12 19.07 -9.41
C SER A 325 -6.85 18.80 -8.59
N MET A 326 -6.94 18.83 -7.25
CA MET A 326 -5.80 18.55 -6.38
C MET A 326 -5.36 17.09 -6.45
N LEU A 327 -6.30 16.14 -6.52
CA LEU A 327 -6.01 14.73 -6.73
C LEU A 327 -5.31 14.48 -8.08
N TRP A 328 -5.81 15.09 -9.14
CA TRP A 328 -5.18 15.05 -10.46
C TRP A 328 -3.75 15.59 -10.45
N LYS A 329 -3.51 16.71 -9.73
CA LYS A 329 -2.16 17.28 -9.56
C LYS A 329 -1.23 16.35 -8.79
N ILE A 330 -1.72 15.70 -7.74
CA ILE A 330 -0.93 14.70 -7.00
C ILE A 330 -0.53 13.56 -7.93
N ARG A 331 -1.48 13.03 -8.73
CA ARG A 331 -1.19 11.98 -9.72
C ARG A 331 -0.15 12.45 -10.74
N GLY A 332 -0.39 13.58 -11.40
CA GLY A 332 0.54 14.12 -12.39
C GLY A 332 1.93 14.34 -11.82
N HIS A 333 2.03 14.82 -10.57
CA HIS A 333 3.29 14.97 -9.87
C HIS A 333 3.99 13.64 -9.67
N VAL A 334 3.34 12.64 -9.04
CA VAL A 334 3.90 11.30 -8.79
C VAL A 334 4.37 10.62 -10.08
N LEU A 335 3.62 10.75 -11.17
CA LEU A 335 3.97 10.20 -12.49
C LEU A 335 5.17 10.90 -13.14
N SER A 336 5.38 12.18 -12.85
CA SER A 336 6.47 12.99 -13.43
C SER A 336 7.76 12.97 -12.61
N MET A 337 7.72 12.46 -11.37
CA MET A 337 8.86 12.45 -10.48
C MET A 337 9.95 11.50 -10.98
N THR A 338 11.18 11.99 -11.02
CA THR A 338 12.37 11.13 -11.16
C THR A 338 12.70 10.53 -9.80
N HIS A 339 12.36 9.27 -9.60
CA HIS A 339 12.58 8.58 -8.33
C HIS A 339 14.02 8.07 -8.22
N PRO A 340 14.59 7.95 -7.00
CA PRO A 340 15.87 7.29 -6.82
C PRO A 340 15.76 5.82 -7.23
N SER A 341 16.65 5.39 -8.11
CA SER A 341 16.82 3.98 -8.41
C SER A 341 17.30 3.22 -7.18
N PHE A 342 16.94 1.94 -7.11
CA PHE A 342 17.60 1.01 -6.21
C PHE A 342 19.12 0.96 -6.51
N SER A 343 19.94 0.63 -5.51
CA SER A 343 21.40 0.54 -5.65
C SER A 343 21.84 -0.50 -6.70
N ARG A 344 21.01 -1.51 -6.93
CA ARG A 344 21.17 -2.48 -8.01
C ARG A 344 19.87 -2.63 -8.78
N THR A 345 20.00 -2.91 -10.08
CA THR A 345 18.87 -3.26 -10.92
C THR A 345 18.19 -4.51 -10.38
N VAL A 346 16.87 -4.44 -10.19
CA VAL A 346 16.04 -5.52 -9.70
C VAL A 346 14.80 -5.60 -10.60
N THR A 347 14.26 -6.79 -10.81
CA THR A 347 12.98 -6.96 -11.51
C THR A 347 11.82 -6.74 -10.53
N GLU A 348 10.61 -6.47 -11.03
CA GLU A 348 9.42 -6.41 -10.17
C GLU A 348 9.25 -7.70 -9.34
N ARG A 349 9.44 -8.87 -9.96
CA ARG A 349 9.36 -10.17 -9.29
C ARG A 349 10.38 -10.32 -8.17
N ASP A 350 11.62 -9.94 -8.43
CA ASP A 350 12.69 -10.05 -7.44
C ASP A 350 12.53 -9.00 -6.34
N TRP A 351 12.01 -7.81 -6.65
CA TRP A 351 11.63 -6.81 -5.66
C TRP A 351 10.64 -7.38 -4.65
N LEU A 352 9.58 -8.06 -5.11
CA LEU A 352 8.58 -8.65 -4.21
C LEU A 352 9.17 -9.76 -3.34
N LYS A 353 9.99 -10.65 -3.93
CA LYS A 353 10.66 -11.73 -3.19
C LYS A 353 11.65 -11.19 -2.16
N ASN A 354 12.41 -10.14 -2.50
CA ASN A 354 13.36 -9.53 -1.59
C ASN A 354 12.62 -8.77 -0.48
N THR A 355 11.49 -8.13 -0.79
CA THR A 355 10.59 -7.52 0.22
C THR A 355 10.12 -8.55 1.23
N ALA A 356 9.81 -9.79 0.82
CA ALA A 356 9.47 -10.87 1.74
C ALA A 356 10.62 -11.20 2.71
N LYS A 357 11.87 -11.27 2.21
CA LYS A 357 13.06 -11.48 3.07
C LYS A 357 13.26 -10.33 4.05
N ILE A 358 13.03 -9.10 3.60
CA ILE A 358 13.11 -7.90 4.45
C ILE A 358 12.05 -7.94 5.55
N TRP A 359 10.82 -8.36 5.22
CA TRP A 359 9.77 -8.54 6.22
C TRP A 359 10.20 -9.51 7.33
N GLU A 360 10.82 -10.64 6.98
CA GLU A 360 11.35 -11.58 7.97
C GLU A 360 12.45 -10.97 8.85
N LEU A 361 13.32 -10.13 8.29
CA LEU A 361 14.32 -9.40 9.07
C LEU A 361 13.69 -8.39 10.02
N VAL A 362 12.66 -7.68 9.57
CA VAL A 362 11.90 -6.73 10.40
C VAL A 362 11.19 -7.47 11.53
N LYS A 363 10.50 -8.57 11.24
CA LYS A 363 9.78 -9.39 12.23
C LYS A 363 10.72 -9.97 13.29
N ASN A 364 11.92 -10.39 12.88
CA ASN A 364 12.93 -10.97 13.77
C ASN A 364 13.97 -9.94 14.28
N SER A 365 13.70 -8.64 14.14
CA SER A 365 14.66 -7.59 14.49
C SER A 365 14.95 -7.56 15.99
N PRO A 366 16.23 -7.70 16.43
CA PRO A 366 16.58 -7.61 17.84
C PRO A 366 16.33 -6.20 18.40
N ILE A 367 16.42 -5.16 17.56
CA ILE A 367 16.15 -3.76 17.95
C ILE A 367 14.67 -3.59 18.29
N ILE A 368 13.77 -4.15 17.47
CA ILE A 368 12.32 -4.10 17.73
C ILE A 368 11.99 -4.90 19.00
N ALA A 369 12.63 -6.07 19.18
CA ALA A 369 12.45 -6.86 20.40
C ALA A 369 12.94 -6.13 21.66
N GLU A 370 14.06 -5.40 21.59
CA GLU A 370 14.56 -4.58 22.69
C GLU A 370 13.66 -3.38 23.00
N TYR A 371 13.18 -2.69 21.95
CA TYR A 371 12.19 -1.61 22.09
C TYR A 371 10.90 -2.11 22.78
N CYS A 372 10.40 -3.28 22.36
CA CYS A 372 9.25 -3.93 22.99
C CYS A 372 9.47 -4.17 24.49
N LYS A 373 10.63 -4.74 24.87
CA LYS A 373 11.00 -4.96 26.28
C LYS A 373 11.10 -3.66 27.08
N MET A 374 11.62 -2.59 26.48
CA MET A 374 11.72 -1.28 27.11
C MET A 374 10.33 -0.67 27.37
N LEU A 375 9.41 -0.79 26.42
CA LEU A 375 8.03 -0.32 26.61
C LEU A 375 7.33 -1.10 27.73
N GLN A 376 7.53 -2.42 27.80
CA GLN A 376 6.98 -3.22 28.90
C GLN A 376 7.56 -2.84 30.26
N SER A 377 8.86 -2.57 30.34
CA SER A 377 9.52 -2.20 31.60
C SER A 377 9.15 -0.79 32.07
N SER A 378 8.81 0.11 31.15
CA SER A 378 8.35 1.48 31.45
C SER A 378 7.03 1.55 32.24
N GLY A 379 6.27 0.45 32.26
CA GLY A 379 4.97 0.37 32.93
C GLY A 379 3.78 0.84 32.08
N LEU A 380 4.02 1.32 30.85
CA LEU A 380 2.96 1.77 29.93
C LEU A 380 2.04 0.64 29.46
N PHE A 381 2.52 -0.61 29.41
CA PHE A 381 1.79 -1.76 28.85
C PHE A 381 1.75 -2.97 29.81
N ARG A 382 1.56 -2.74 31.11
CA ARG A 382 1.51 -3.84 32.10
C ARG A 382 0.31 -4.76 31.83
N LYS A 383 0.52 -6.06 32.06
CA LYS A 383 -0.53 -7.08 32.06
C LYS A 383 -1.57 -6.83 33.14
#